data_AF-A0A7Y6PVV9-F1
#
_entry.id   AF-A0A7Y6PVV9-F1
#
_cell.length_a   1.000
_cell.length_b   1.000
_cell.length_c   1.000
_cell.angle_alpha   90.00
_cell.angle_beta   90.00
_cell.angle_gamma   90.00
#
_symmetry.space_group_name_H-M   'P 1'
#
loop_
_entity.id
_entity.type
_entity.pdbx_description
1 polymer ?
#
loop_
_entity_poly.entity_id
_entity_poly.type
_entity_poly.pdbx_seq_one_letter_code
_entity_poly.pdbx_strand_id
1 'polypeptide(L)'
;MRNFALVVAVALGLGGCGKEIGDACVTAADCDPNGERSCDISQKEGYCTIQGCDFSTCPDEAACIRFFTGGFSNKTCENSPDECSLDELCDLNKRCVARSSEVRFCMRTCSDDSDCRDGYECRDIAKMKAHGGEPVLAPGSTVDDSSPKFCASAPSTL
;
A
#
# COMPACT_ATOMS: atom_id res chain seq x y z
N MET A 1 30.56 47.32 33.28
CA MET A 1 29.94 46.01 33.58
C MET A 1 28.59 45.97 32.89
N ARG A 2 28.47 45.29 31.74
CA ARG A 2 27.22 45.20 30.97
C ARG A 2 26.88 43.71 30.81
N ASN A 3 26.03 43.22 31.71
CA ASN A 3 25.46 41.88 31.64
C ASN A 3 24.52 41.81 30.44
N PHE A 4 24.91 41.06 29.40
CA PHE A 4 23.95 40.55 28.41
C PHE A 4 23.61 39.12 28.83
N ALA A 5 22.38 38.94 29.31
CA ALA A 5 21.85 37.62 29.65
C ALA A 5 21.65 36.81 28.36
N LEU A 6 22.35 35.68 28.25
CA LEU A 6 22.12 34.65 27.24
C LEU A 6 20.82 33.91 27.58
N VAL A 7 19.75 34.17 26.84
CA VAL A 7 18.53 33.35 26.87
C VAL A 7 18.78 32.14 25.99
N VAL A 8 19.01 30.97 26.61
CA VAL A 8 19.03 29.68 25.92
C VAL A 8 17.59 29.28 25.65
N ALA A 9 17.15 29.41 24.41
CA ALA A 9 15.88 28.86 23.96
C ALA A 9 16.01 27.33 23.87
N VAL A 10 15.34 26.62 24.76
CA VAL A 10 15.16 25.17 24.69
C VAL A 10 14.26 24.89 23.48
N ALA A 11 14.83 24.30 22.43
CA ALA A 11 14.07 23.76 21.31
C ALA A 11 13.23 22.59 21.82
N LEU A 12 11.91 22.80 21.94
CA LEU A 12 10.94 21.74 22.18
C LEU A 12 11.02 20.73 21.02
N GLY A 13 11.29 19.46 21.36
CA GLY A 13 11.40 18.38 20.40
C GLY A 13 10.12 18.23 19.56
N LEU A 14 10.33 18.05 18.26
CA LEU A 14 9.35 17.83 17.20
C LEU A 14 8.67 16.44 17.30
N GLY A 15 7.95 16.17 18.38
CA GLY A 15 7.14 14.96 18.50
C GLY A 15 5.66 15.29 18.25
N GLY A 16 5.10 14.90 17.10
CA GLY A 16 3.63 14.84 17.02
C GLY A 16 2.94 14.79 15.65
N CYS A 17 3.62 14.86 14.51
CA CYS A 17 2.99 14.40 13.26
C CYS A 17 3.22 12.88 13.20
N GLY A 18 2.16 12.11 13.46
CA GLY A 18 2.20 10.65 13.27
C GLY A 18 2.62 10.32 11.84
N LYS A 19 3.28 9.18 11.66
CA LYS A 19 3.68 8.70 10.34
C LYS A 19 2.45 8.48 9.45
N GLU A 20 2.60 8.76 8.16
CA GLU A 20 1.55 8.57 7.16
C GLU A 20 1.60 7.15 6.57
N ILE A 21 0.57 6.79 5.79
CA ILE A 21 0.63 5.58 4.98
C ILE A 21 1.83 5.66 4.03
N GLY A 22 2.65 4.61 4.05
CA GLY A 22 3.84 4.45 3.23
C GLY A 22 5.16 4.91 3.82
N ASP A 23 5.14 5.51 5.01
CA ASP A 23 6.35 5.85 5.73
C ASP A 23 7.11 4.61 6.23
N ALA A 24 8.43 4.74 6.31
CA ALA A 24 9.31 3.75 6.92
C ALA A 24 9.09 3.65 8.44
N CYS A 25 9.22 2.43 8.96
CA CYS A 25 8.95 2.08 10.35
C CYS A 25 9.73 0.82 10.76
N VAL A 26 9.91 0.63 12.07
CA VAL A 26 10.49 -0.59 12.64
C VAL A 26 9.46 -1.33 13.48
N THR A 27 8.54 -0.60 14.12
CA THR A 27 7.49 -1.16 14.98
C THR A 27 6.15 -0.47 14.72
N ALA A 28 5.05 -1.11 15.12
CA ALA A 28 3.71 -0.52 14.99
C ALA A 28 3.57 0.83 15.72
N ALA A 29 4.28 1.01 16.84
CA ALA A 29 4.27 2.25 17.60
C ALA A 29 4.91 3.42 16.84
N ASP A 30 5.77 3.16 15.84
CA ASP A 30 6.30 4.22 14.98
C ASP A 30 5.21 4.79 14.06
N CYS A 31 4.26 3.94 13.64
CA CYS A 31 3.18 4.31 12.73
C CYS A 31 2.03 4.99 13.45
N ASP A 32 1.52 4.34 14.49
CA ASP A 32 0.40 4.83 15.26
C ASP A 32 0.41 4.20 16.66
N PRO A 33 1.00 4.87 17.68
CA PRO A 33 1.04 4.35 19.05
C PRO A 33 -0.32 4.06 19.67
N ASN A 34 -1.41 4.66 19.16
CA ASN A 34 -2.73 4.61 19.78
C ASN A 34 -3.85 4.20 18.79
N GLY A 35 -3.51 3.75 17.59
CA GLY A 35 -4.51 3.58 16.54
C GLY A 35 -4.27 2.40 15.63
N GLU A 36 -4.78 2.51 14.42
CA GLU A 36 -5.05 1.37 13.53
C GLU A 36 -3.88 1.04 12.61
N ARG A 37 -2.95 1.99 12.40
CA ARG A 37 -1.81 1.75 11.51
C ARG A 37 -0.80 0.80 12.16
N SER A 38 -0.33 -0.16 11.37
CA SER A 38 0.72 -1.10 11.76
C SER A 38 1.91 -0.99 10.82
N CYS A 39 3.06 -1.47 11.28
CA CYS A 39 4.28 -1.50 10.48
C CYS A 39 4.39 -2.84 9.75
N ASP A 40 4.23 -2.84 8.42
CA ASP A 40 4.53 -4.01 7.59
C ASP A 40 6.04 -4.15 7.41
N ILE A 41 6.64 -5.00 8.25
CA ILE A 41 8.08 -5.30 8.23
C ILE A 41 8.49 -6.24 7.09
N SER A 42 7.55 -6.79 6.32
CA SER A 42 7.88 -7.55 5.11
C SER A 42 8.35 -6.64 3.97
N GLN A 43 8.06 -5.35 4.06
CA GLN A 43 8.50 -4.32 3.14
C GLN A 43 9.89 -3.80 3.48
N LYS A 44 10.62 -3.33 2.46
CA LYS A 44 11.95 -2.75 2.63
C LYS A 44 11.91 -1.56 3.60
N GLU A 45 12.63 -1.65 4.72
CA GLU A 45 12.67 -0.62 5.77
C GLU A 45 11.31 -0.36 6.48
N GLY A 46 10.38 -1.31 6.37
CA GLY A 46 9.04 -1.23 6.94
C GLY A 46 8.11 -0.28 6.19
N TYR A 47 6.82 -0.50 6.29
CA TYR A 47 5.82 0.36 5.64
C TYR A 47 4.61 0.54 6.55
N CYS A 48 4.35 1.78 6.97
CA CYS A 48 3.15 2.10 7.73
C CYS A 48 1.91 1.89 6.86
N THR A 49 1.00 1.02 7.30
CA THR A 49 -0.20 0.64 6.55
C THR A 49 -1.35 0.27 7.50
N ILE A 50 -2.53 0.04 6.95
CA ILE A 50 -3.66 -0.62 7.61
C ILE A 50 -3.90 -1.92 6.86
N GLN A 51 -3.90 -3.04 7.58
CA GLN A 51 -4.13 -4.36 7.00
C GLN A 51 -5.62 -4.71 7.01
N GLY A 52 -6.10 -5.43 5.99
CA GLY A 52 -7.48 -5.92 5.94
C GLY A 52 -8.50 -4.87 5.51
N CYS A 53 -8.06 -3.85 4.77
CA CYS A 53 -8.93 -2.80 4.26
C CYS A 53 -9.98 -3.29 3.25
N ASP A 54 -10.94 -2.42 2.96
CA ASP A 54 -11.86 -2.52 1.82
C ASP A 54 -11.88 -1.19 1.03
N PHE A 55 -12.62 -1.12 -0.08
CA PHE A 55 -12.56 -0.05 -1.09
C PHE A 55 -12.76 1.39 -0.58
N SER A 56 -13.27 1.58 0.65
CA SER A 56 -13.54 2.88 1.25
C SER A 56 -13.03 3.03 2.69
N THR A 57 -12.20 2.09 3.17
CA THR A 57 -11.77 2.09 4.58
C THR A 57 -10.39 2.71 4.79
N CYS A 58 -9.62 2.94 3.72
CA CYS A 58 -8.34 3.63 3.82
C CYS A 58 -8.54 5.14 4.00
N PRO A 59 -7.60 5.84 4.67
CA PRO A 59 -7.62 7.30 4.75
C PRO A 59 -7.35 7.93 3.37
N ASP A 60 -7.67 9.22 3.22
CA ASP A 60 -7.67 9.92 1.91
C ASP A 60 -6.33 9.86 1.15
N GLU A 61 -5.20 9.72 1.86
CA GLU A 61 -3.87 9.57 1.25
C GLU A 61 -3.62 8.18 0.62
N ALA A 62 -4.50 7.21 0.83
CA ALA A 62 -4.27 5.80 0.49
C ALA A 62 -5.47 5.11 -0.17
N ALA A 63 -5.17 4.08 -0.95
CA ALA A 63 -6.16 3.18 -1.55
C ALA A 63 -5.99 1.76 -0.99
N CYS A 64 -7.08 1.00 -0.92
CA CYS A 64 -7.00 -0.40 -0.52
C CYS A 64 -6.50 -1.25 -1.68
N ILE A 65 -5.33 -1.87 -1.52
CA ILE A 65 -4.71 -2.70 -2.55
C ILE A 65 -4.68 -4.13 -2.04
N ARG A 66 -5.13 -5.06 -2.89
CA ARG A 66 -5.00 -6.49 -2.63
C ARG A 66 -3.81 -7.08 -3.40
N PHE A 67 -3.12 -7.99 -2.76
CA PHE A 67 -2.02 -8.79 -3.32
C PHE A 67 -2.34 -10.26 -3.12
N PHE A 68 -1.87 -11.11 -4.03
CA PHE A 68 -1.99 -12.57 -3.90
C PHE A 68 -0.62 -13.17 -3.65
N THR A 69 -0.51 -13.91 -2.54
CA THR A 69 0.75 -14.53 -2.11
C THR A 69 0.97 -15.93 -2.70
N GLY A 70 0.02 -16.43 -3.48
CA GLY A 70 0.12 -17.71 -4.18
C GLY A 70 -0.82 -17.77 -5.38
N GLY A 71 -0.43 -18.52 -6.42
CA GLY A 71 -1.27 -18.76 -7.58
C GLY A 71 -0.78 -19.95 -8.40
N PHE A 72 -1.65 -20.90 -8.66
CA PHE A 72 -1.39 -22.05 -9.54
C PHE A 72 -2.08 -21.75 -10.87
N SER A 73 -1.30 -21.46 -11.91
CA SER A 73 -1.80 -20.83 -13.15
C SER A 73 -2.10 -21.84 -14.25
N ASN A 74 -3.11 -22.67 -14.03
CA ASN A 74 -3.70 -23.49 -15.09
C ASN A 74 -5.13 -23.06 -15.48
N LYS A 75 -5.73 -22.11 -14.76
CA LYS A 75 -7.10 -21.65 -14.97
C LYS A 75 -7.18 -20.13 -15.14
N THR A 76 -7.91 -19.71 -16.15
CA THR A 76 -8.09 -18.31 -16.54
C THR A 76 -9.56 -17.88 -16.39
N CYS A 77 -9.78 -16.56 -16.37
CA CYS A 77 -11.08 -15.91 -16.26
C CYS A 77 -11.22 -14.78 -17.30
N GLU A 78 -10.97 -15.12 -18.57
CA GLU A 78 -10.86 -14.16 -19.68
C GLU A 78 -12.17 -13.40 -19.90
N ASN A 79 -13.31 -14.11 -19.87
CA ASN A 79 -14.60 -13.53 -20.25
C ASN A 79 -15.45 -13.12 -19.04
N SER A 80 -15.27 -13.77 -17.88
CA SER A 80 -16.06 -13.48 -16.68
C SER A 80 -15.32 -13.88 -15.40
N PRO A 81 -15.44 -13.10 -14.31
CA PRO A 81 -14.96 -13.51 -12.99
C PRO A 81 -15.64 -14.78 -12.46
N ASP A 82 -16.85 -15.11 -12.94
CA ASP A 82 -17.60 -16.30 -12.52
C ASP A 82 -17.02 -17.62 -13.10
N GLU A 83 -16.02 -17.54 -13.97
CA GLU A 83 -15.28 -18.71 -14.46
C GLU A 83 -14.41 -19.34 -13.34
N CYS A 84 -14.06 -18.56 -12.32
CA CYS A 84 -13.33 -19.04 -11.14
C CYS A 84 -14.26 -19.81 -10.18
N SER A 85 -13.70 -20.77 -9.42
CA SER A 85 -14.48 -21.49 -8.40
C SER A 85 -14.83 -20.56 -7.22
N LEU A 86 -15.73 -21.00 -6.35
CA LEU A 86 -16.22 -20.21 -5.21
C LEU A 86 -15.09 -19.75 -4.26
N ASP A 87 -14.02 -20.54 -4.16
CA ASP A 87 -12.81 -20.28 -3.38
C ASP A 87 -11.70 -19.57 -4.16
N GLU A 88 -11.97 -19.16 -5.40
CA GLU A 88 -11.05 -18.44 -6.27
C GLU A 88 -11.55 -16.99 -6.53
N LEU A 89 -10.63 -16.16 -6.99
CA LEU A 89 -10.83 -14.79 -7.44
C LEU A 89 -10.18 -14.61 -8.81
N CYS A 90 -10.74 -13.73 -9.64
CA CYS A 90 -10.14 -13.34 -10.92
C CYS A 90 -9.23 -12.12 -10.70
N ASP A 91 -7.93 -12.28 -10.94
CA ASP A 91 -6.95 -11.18 -10.84
C ASP A 91 -6.91 -10.31 -12.11
N LEU A 92 -6.17 -9.20 -12.04
CA LEU A 92 -5.94 -8.28 -13.15
C LEU A 92 -5.33 -8.91 -14.40
N ASN A 93 -4.62 -10.05 -14.25
CA ASN A 93 -4.00 -10.81 -15.32
C ASN A 93 -4.91 -11.93 -15.86
N LYS A 94 -6.22 -11.90 -15.54
CA LYS A 94 -7.22 -12.88 -16.00
C LYS A 94 -6.90 -14.30 -15.55
N ARG A 95 -6.31 -14.44 -14.37
CA ARG A 95 -6.01 -15.73 -13.75
C ARG A 95 -6.89 -15.96 -12.54
N CYS A 96 -7.33 -17.18 -12.36
CA CYS A 96 -7.95 -17.58 -11.11
C CYS A 96 -6.87 -17.77 -10.05
N VAL A 97 -7.01 -17.08 -8.93
CA VAL A 97 -6.11 -17.11 -7.77
C VAL A 97 -6.89 -17.52 -6.53
N ALA A 98 -6.26 -18.24 -5.61
CA ALA A 98 -6.93 -18.70 -4.40
C ALA A 98 -7.30 -17.49 -3.53
N ARG A 99 -8.58 -17.38 -3.16
CA ARG A 99 -9.08 -16.32 -2.26
C ARG A 99 -8.33 -16.30 -0.93
N SER A 100 -7.92 -17.46 -0.43
CA SER A 100 -7.14 -17.60 0.80
C SER A 100 -5.73 -17.01 0.73
N SER A 101 -5.22 -16.70 -0.47
CA SER A 101 -3.91 -16.06 -0.67
C SER A 101 -4.00 -14.53 -0.74
N GLU A 102 -5.21 -13.97 -0.75
CA GLU A 102 -5.47 -12.54 -0.78
C GLU A 102 -5.06 -11.89 0.54
N VAL A 103 -4.22 -10.87 0.45
CA VAL A 103 -3.89 -9.96 1.54
C VAL A 103 -4.17 -8.53 1.09
N ARG A 104 -4.64 -7.69 2.01
CA ARG A 104 -5.05 -6.31 1.70
C ARG A 104 -4.33 -5.32 2.59
N PHE A 105 -3.86 -4.26 1.97
CA PHE A 105 -3.12 -3.18 2.64
C PHE A 105 -3.55 -1.84 2.09
N CYS A 106 -3.67 -0.83 2.96
CA CYS A 106 -3.73 0.55 2.50
C CYS A 106 -2.37 0.96 1.97
N MET A 107 -2.30 1.30 0.69
CA MET A 107 -1.10 1.76 0.03
C MET A 107 -1.25 3.22 -0.35
N ARG A 108 -0.20 4.02 -0.13
CA ARG A 108 -0.16 5.44 -0.47
C ARG A 108 -0.47 5.63 -1.94
N THR A 109 -1.39 6.53 -2.26
CA THR A 109 -1.68 6.91 -3.64
C THR A 109 -0.57 7.79 -4.22
N CYS A 110 -0.43 7.81 -5.54
CA CYS A 110 0.62 8.55 -6.23
C CYS A 110 0.17 9.00 -7.63
N SER A 111 0.81 10.04 -8.15
CA SER A 111 0.70 10.48 -9.54
C SER A 111 1.83 9.88 -10.39
N ASP A 112 3.05 9.91 -9.85
CA ASP A 112 4.27 9.35 -10.45
C ASP A 112 5.28 8.84 -9.39
N ASP A 113 6.41 8.28 -9.86
CA ASP A 113 7.40 7.61 -9.00
C ASP A 113 8.02 8.56 -7.95
N SER A 114 8.00 9.88 -8.16
CA SER A 114 8.57 10.85 -7.22
C SER A 114 7.70 11.10 -5.99
N ASP A 115 6.42 10.71 -6.02
CA ASP A 115 5.54 10.70 -4.84
C ASP A 115 5.85 9.54 -3.90
N CYS A 116 6.59 8.54 -4.39
CA CYS A 116 6.98 7.35 -3.65
C CYS A 116 8.37 7.51 -3.05
N ARG A 117 8.61 6.81 -1.93
CA ARG A 117 9.93 6.82 -1.28
C ARG A 117 10.97 6.02 -2.07
N ASP A 118 12.25 6.23 -1.74
CA ASP A 118 13.35 5.55 -2.41
C ASP A 118 13.18 4.02 -2.42
N GLY A 119 13.34 3.41 -3.61
CA GLY A 119 13.12 1.98 -3.82
C GLY A 119 11.66 1.57 -3.99
N TYR A 120 10.73 2.53 -4.06
CA TYR A 120 9.33 2.33 -4.42
C TYR A 120 9.06 2.90 -5.80
N GLU A 121 8.02 2.39 -6.44
CA GLU A 121 7.49 2.88 -7.70
C GLU A 121 5.99 3.17 -7.54
N CYS A 122 5.52 4.14 -8.31
CA CYS A 122 4.10 4.39 -8.50
C CYS A 122 3.56 3.41 -9.53
N ARG A 123 2.74 2.45 -9.08
CA ARG A 123 2.17 1.42 -9.94
C ARG A 123 0.89 1.92 -10.61
N ASP A 124 0.98 2.11 -11.92
CA ASP A 124 -0.17 2.22 -12.83
C ASP A 124 -0.65 0.83 -13.29
N ILE A 125 -1.66 0.78 -14.16
CA ILE A 125 -2.23 -0.49 -14.65
C ILE A 125 -1.17 -1.45 -15.21
N ALA A 126 -0.14 -0.92 -15.87
CA ALA A 126 0.89 -1.72 -16.52
C ALA A 126 1.83 -2.33 -15.47
N LYS A 127 2.28 -1.52 -14.50
CA LYS A 127 3.09 -1.98 -13.38
C LYS A 127 2.30 -2.89 -12.42
N MET A 128 1.00 -2.69 -12.24
CA MET A 128 0.13 -3.60 -11.48
C MET A 128 0.12 -5.01 -12.09
N LYS A 129 -0.03 -5.11 -13.41
CA LYS A 129 0.03 -6.40 -14.14
C LYS A 129 1.40 -7.05 -14.02
N ALA A 130 2.47 -6.25 -14.16
CA ALA A 130 3.85 -6.73 -14.17
C ALA A 130 4.37 -7.15 -12.78
N HIS A 131 4.09 -6.34 -11.76
CA HIS A 131 4.73 -6.45 -10.43
C HIS A 131 3.72 -6.78 -9.31
N GLY A 132 2.44 -6.89 -9.64
CA GLY A 132 1.36 -7.26 -8.74
C GLY A 132 0.72 -6.09 -8.00
N GLY A 133 -0.31 -6.43 -7.21
CA GLY A 133 -1.14 -5.46 -6.51
C GLY A 133 -2.24 -4.91 -7.41
N GLU A 134 -3.46 -4.91 -6.90
CA GLU A 134 -4.61 -4.37 -7.61
C GLU A 134 -5.56 -3.65 -6.64
N PRO A 135 -6.13 -2.50 -7.04
CA PRO A 135 -7.02 -1.75 -6.17
C PRO A 135 -8.32 -2.52 -5.94
N VAL A 136 -8.74 -2.59 -4.68
CA VAL A 136 -10.07 -3.04 -4.30
C VAL A 136 -11.03 -1.90 -4.59
N LEU A 137 -11.83 -2.04 -5.63
CA LEU A 137 -12.80 -1.03 -6.06
C LEU A 137 -14.20 -1.34 -5.53
N ALA A 138 -15.08 -0.34 -5.61
CA ALA A 138 -16.49 -0.52 -5.28
C ALA A 138 -17.13 -1.63 -6.14
N PRO A 139 -18.10 -2.39 -5.62
CA PRO A 139 -18.76 -3.47 -6.36
C PRO A 139 -19.25 -3.03 -7.74
N GLY A 140 -18.97 -3.85 -8.76
CA GLY A 140 -19.32 -3.56 -10.16
C GLY A 140 -18.31 -2.69 -10.91
N SER A 141 -17.26 -2.20 -10.26
CA SER A 141 -16.17 -1.47 -10.90
C SER A 141 -15.10 -2.42 -11.43
N THR A 142 -14.42 -2.03 -12.50
CA THR A 142 -13.28 -2.75 -13.07
C THR A 142 -12.01 -1.96 -12.93
N VAL A 143 -10.89 -2.65 -12.70
CA VAL A 143 -9.58 -2.00 -12.67
C VAL A 143 -9.16 -1.63 -14.10
N ASP A 144 -8.86 -0.35 -14.32
CA ASP A 144 -8.50 0.25 -15.60
C ASP A 144 -7.53 1.44 -15.42
N ASP A 145 -7.25 2.18 -16.50
CA ASP A 145 -6.34 3.33 -16.49
C ASP A 145 -6.76 4.49 -15.57
N SER A 146 -8.04 4.53 -15.15
CA SER A 146 -8.57 5.55 -14.23
C SER A 146 -8.49 5.12 -12.76
N SER A 147 -8.14 3.85 -12.51
CA SER A 147 -8.04 3.32 -11.16
C SER A 147 -6.90 3.97 -10.37
N PRO A 148 -7.00 4.05 -9.03
CA PRO A 148 -5.96 4.65 -8.20
C PRO A 148 -4.62 3.96 -8.42
N LYS A 149 -3.59 4.76 -8.72
CA LYS A 149 -2.20 4.31 -8.66
C LYS A 149 -1.74 4.31 -7.22
N PHE A 150 -0.75 3.47 -6.92
CA PHE A 150 -0.23 3.34 -5.56
C PHE A 150 1.27 3.10 -5.52
N CYS A 151 1.91 3.57 -4.46
CA CYS A 151 3.30 3.28 -4.17
C CYS A 151 3.46 1.86 -3.67
N ALA A 152 4.34 1.08 -4.28
CA ALA A 152 4.76 -0.23 -3.81
C ALA A 152 6.26 -0.45 -4.08
N SER A 153 6.86 -1.40 -3.38
CA SER A 153 8.28 -1.72 -3.56
C SER A 153 8.58 -1.96 -5.04
N ALA A 154 9.57 -1.25 -5.57
CA ALA A 154 10.04 -1.49 -6.93
C ALA A 154 10.71 -2.88 -6.98
N PRO A 155 10.57 -3.64 -8.09
CA PRO A 155 11.29 -4.89 -8.25
C PRO A 155 12.80 -4.62 -8.18
N SER A 156 13.53 -5.45 -7.43
CA SER A 156 14.98 -5.36 -7.36
C SER A 156 15.57 -5.50 -8.75
N THR A 157 16.26 -4.46 -9.23
CA THR A 157 17.09 -4.55 -10.43
C THR A 157 18.30 -5.40 -10.06
N LEU A 158 18.37 -6.62 -10.61
CA LEU A 158 19.55 -7.48 -10.52
C LEU A 158 20.69 -6.92 -11.38
#